data_AF-A0A939VP65-F1
#
_entry.id   AF-A0A939VP65-F1
#
_cell.length_a   1.000
_cell.length_b   1.000
_cell.length_c   1.000
_cell.angle_alpha   90.00
_cell.angle_beta   90.00
_cell.angle_gamma   90.00
#
_symmetry.space_group_name_H-M   'P 1'
#
loop_
_entity.id
_entity.type
_entity.pdbx_description
1 polymer ?
#
loop_
_entity_poly.entity_id
_entity_poly.type
_entity_poly.pdbx_seq_one_letter_code
_entity_poly.pdbx_strand_id
1 'polypeptide(L)'
;MMNLNLLRRDPDFRVHFIGCEGAGSKPLRRIFEELGFHTTGSDLTLNGHRAENLPKTPTGEQLLVVYSSAVAPENPELVRARELGAHCILRGEALGLITELFPCVIAVSGSHGKTSVTAMIVHLLQKTGHAPGFLIGGKPRNSGTSGSAGAGEIFVCEADESDGTHTAIHSTLAVVTNMEDDHVWNFASPECLERNFRQFARQGRKLLAPNLPAFSDHPDLSIIQSPDELENDPRYKLFAHYARIDMEIAIEAV
;
A
#
# COMPACT_ATOMS: atom_id res chain seq x y z
N MET A 1 11.13 16.97 -2.29
CA MET A 1 10.49 15.75 -1.76
C MET A 1 10.38 15.91 -0.25
N MET A 2 9.23 15.57 0.35
CA MET A 2 9.01 15.70 1.80
C MET A 2 9.93 14.71 2.55
N ASN A 3 10.80 15.20 3.44
CA ASN A 3 11.64 14.32 4.25
C ASN A 3 10.91 13.92 5.54
N LEU A 4 10.23 12.77 5.51
CA LEU A 4 9.44 12.27 6.64
C LEU A 4 10.27 12.08 7.93
N ASN A 5 11.57 11.78 7.85
CA ASN A 5 12.43 11.64 9.02
C ASN A 5 12.62 12.95 9.78
N LEU A 6 12.67 14.08 9.07
CA LEU A 6 12.71 15.41 9.67
C LEU A 6 11.33 15.81 10.18
N LEU A 7 10.29 15.61 9.37
CA LEU A 7 8.94 16.07 9.67
C LEU A 7 8.32 15.38 10.88
N ARG A 8 8.58 14.10 11.12
CA ARG A 8 8.11 13.42 12.35
C ARG A 8 8.72 13.96 13.64
N ARG A 9 9.80 14.74 13.55
CA ARG A 9 10.47 15.37 14.71
C ARG A 9 10.05 16.83 14.90
N ASP A 10 9.36 17.41 13.93
CA ASP A 10 8.82 18.76 14.04
C ASP A 10 7.56 18.72 14.92
N PRO A 11 7.57 19.38 16.10
CA PRO A 11 6.44 19.38 17.03
C PRO A 11 5.21 20.11 16.49
N ASP A 12 5.35 20.90 15.44
CA ASP A 12 4.27 21.66 14.79
C ASP A 12 3.72 20.94 13.55
N PHE A 13 4.42 19.93 13.05
CA PHE A 13 3.97 19.16 11.89
C PHE A 13 2.77 18.27 12.22
N ARG A 14 1.76 18.29 11.36
CA ARG A 14 0.51 17.53 11.54
C ARG A 14 0.20 16.73 10.29
N VAL A 15 -0.35 15.54 10.51
CA VAL A 15 -0.95 14.74 9.44
C VAL A 15 -2.46 14.68 9.69
N HIS A 16 -3.26 14.99 8.69
CA HIS A 16 -4.71 14.98 8.78
C HIS A 16 -5.31 14.05 7.73
N PHE A 17 -6.12 13.09 8.16
CA PHE A 17 -6.77 12.12 7.28
C PHE A 17 -8.23 12.49 7.03
N ILE A 18 -8.61 12.74 5.78
CA ILE A 18 -10.01 12.90 5.37
C ILE A 18 -10.57 11.54 4.97
N GLY A 19 -11.62 11.08 5.64
CA GLY A 19 -12.15 9.71 5.50
C GLY A 19 -11.31 8.70 6.31
N CYS A 20 -11.00 9.06 7.56
CA CYS A 20 -10.03 8.36 8.39
C CYS A 20 -10.49 7.00 8.92
N GLU A 21 -11.78 6.66 8.85
CA GLU A 21 -12.28 5.34 9.25
C GLU A 21 -12.37 4.34 8.08
N GLY A 22 -12.05 4.79 6.86
CA GLY A 22 -11.98 3.92 5.68
C GLY A 22 -10.97 2.77 5.84
N ALA A 23 -11.28 1.63 5.21
CA ALA A 23 -10.52 0.37 5.36
C ALA A 23 -9.02 0.51 5.06
N GLY A 24 -8.63 1.38 4.11
CA GLY A 24 -7.23 1.68 3.81
C GLY A 24 -6.65 2.88 4.59
N SER A 25 -7.47 3.87 4.95
CA SER A 25 -7.01 5.09 5.63
C SER A 25 -6.71 4.84 7.11
N LYS A 26 -7.56 4.05 7.77
CA LYS A 26 -7.41 3.70 9.19
C LYS A 26 -6.10 2.98 9.52
N PRO A 27 -5.72 1.89 8.82
CA PRO A 27 -4.42 1.26 9.05
C PRO A 27 -3.26 2.17 8.68
N LEU A 28 -3.37 2.99 7.62
CA LEU A 28 -2.32 3.93 7.26
C LEU A 28 -2.11 4.99 8.35
N ARG A 29 -3.19 5.59 8.88
CA ARG A 29 -3.14 6.53 10.00
C ARG A 29 -2.43 5.93 11.20
N ARG A 30 -2.77 4.69 11.55
CA ARG A 30 -2.11 3.95 12.63
C ARG A 30 -0.60 3.79 12.40
N ILE A 31 -0.16 3.53 11.17
CA ILE A 31 1.28 3.44 10.84
C ILE A 31 1.97 4.79 11.05
N PHE A 32 1.35 5.90 10.63
CA PHE A 32 1.85 7.24 10.92
C PHE A 32 1.97 7.48 12.44
N GLU A 33 0.95 7.12 13.23
CA GLU A 33 0.98 7.21 14.69
C GLU A 33 2.12 6.39 15.30
N GLU A 34 2.28 5.12 14.89
CA GLU A 34 3.35 4.22 15.35
C GLU A 34 4.76 4.72 14.96
N LEU A 35 4.89 5.48 13.87
CA LEU A 35 6.13 6.12 13.44
C LEU A 35 6.43 7.45 14.12
N GLY A 36 5.54 7.92 15.01
CA GLY A 36 5.70 9.11 15.83
C GLY A 36 5.06 10.39 15.29
N PHE A 37 4.22 10.29 14.24
CA PHE A 37 3.52 11.47 13.72
C PHE A 37 2.28 11.82 14.56
N HIS A 38 2.01 13.12 14.68
CA HIS A 38 0.76 13.62 15.24
C HIS A 38 -0.34 13.61 14.18
N THR A 39 -1.23 12.62 14.27
CA THR A 39 -2.33 12.47 13.31
C THR A 39 -3.64 13.00 13.86
N THR A 40 -4.47 13.51 12.97
CA THR A 40 -5.89 13.83 13.17
C THR A 40 -6.70 13.25 12.02
N GLY A 41 -8.03 13.27 12.11
CA GLY A 41 -8.84 12.89 10.96
C GLY A 41 -10.31 13.21 11.10
N SER A 42 -10.98 13.20 9.97
CA SER A 42 -12.42 13.35 9.83
C SER A 42 -13.03 12.16 9.11
N ASP A 43 -14.30 11.90 9.38
CA ASP A 43 -15.08 10.89 8.68
C ASP A 43 -16.57 11.24 8.74
N LEU A 44 -17.34 10.86 7.72
CA LEU A 44 -18.80 11.01 7.71
C LEU A 44 -19.46 10.38 8.93
N THR A 45 -18.89 9.27 9.43
CA THR A 45 -19.39 8.52 10.59
C THR A 45 -18.94 9.08 11.94
N LEU A 46 -17.99 10.01 11.97
CA LEU A 46 -17.42 10.57 13.19
C LEU A 46 -17.90 11.99 13.44
N ASN A 47 -17.46 12.93 12.61
CA ASN A 47 -17.64 14.37 12.79
C ASN A 47 -18.15 15.07 11.53
N GLY A 48 -18.34 14.34 10.42
CA GLY A 48 -18.63 14.91 9.12
C GLY A 48 -17.44 15.71 8.57
N HIS A 49 -17.63 16.31 7.39
CA HIS A 49 -16.59 17.11 6.74
C HIS A 49 -16.85 18.61 6.87
N ARG A 50 -15.92 19.32 7.52
CA ARG A 50 -15.99 20.75 7.81
C ARG A 50 -14.59 21.34 7.85
N ALA A 51 -14.39 22.54 7.31
CA ALA A 51 -13.07 23.19 7.25
C ALA A 51 -12.41 23.32 8.64
N GLU A 52 -13.20 23.43 9.71
CA GLU A 52 -12.75 23.54 11.10
C GLU A 52 -12.17 22.23 11.67
N ASN A 53 -12.33 21.11 10.98
CA ASN A 53 -11.74 19.83 11.38
C ASN A 53 -10.21 19.81 11.17
N LEU A 54 -9.68 20.69 10.31
CA LEU A 54 -8.24 20.78 10.08
C LEU A 54 -7.52 21.22 11.37
N PRO A 55 -6.39 20.58 11.72
CA PRO A 55 -5.61 20.98 12.87
C PRO A 55 -5.00 22.37 12.63
N LYS A 56 -4.84 23.13 13.71
CA LYS A 56 -4.11 24.41 13.64
C LYS A 56 -2.62 24.13 13.56
N THR A 57 -1.97 24.71 12.55
CA THR A 57 -0.51 24.72 12.37
C THR A 57 -0.01 26.16 12.21
N PRO A 58 1.25 26.46 12.54
CA PRO A 58 1.84 27.78 12.33
C PRO A 58 1.82 28.21 10.85
N THR A 59 2.12 27.29 9.94
CA THR A 59 1.99 27.47 8.49
C THR A 59 1.29 26.27 7.85
N GLY A 60 0.66 26.45 6.68
CA GLY A 60 0.04 25.32 5.99
C GLY A 60 1.06 24.29 5.50
N GLU A 61 2.30 24.66 5.21
CA GLU A 61 3.37 23.73 4.82
C GLU A 61 3.68 22.69 5.92
N GLN A 62 3.33 22.98 7.18
CA GLN A 62 3.43 22.05 8.30
C GLN A 62 2.21 21.11 8.42
N LEU A 63 1.34 21.08 7.42
CA LEU A 63 0.18 20.20 7.36
C LEU A 63 0.27 19.29 6.13
N LEU A 64 0.28 17.98 6.39
CA LEU A 64 0.02 16.96 5.39
C LEU A 64 -1.44 16.52 5.48
N VAL A 65 -2.20 16.70 4.41
CA VAL A 65 -3.56 16.16 4.27
C VAL A 65 -3.53 14.93 3.39
N VAL A 66 -3.99 13.81 3.94
CA VAL A 66 -4.11 12.52 3.26
C VAL A 66 -5.58 12.22 3.03
N TYR A 67 -5.96 11.92 1.79
CA TYR A 67 -7.35 11.63 1.43
C TYR A 67 -7.45 10.44 0.44
N SER A 68 -8.62 9.82 0.36
CA SER A 68 -8.88 8.75 -0.62
C SER A 68 -9.51 9.29 -1.90
N SER A 69 -9.52 8.49 -2.96
CA SER A 69 -10.21 8.80 -4.22
C SER A 69 -11.71 9.04 -4.06
N ALA A 70 -12.32 8.59 -2.95
CA ALA A 70 -13.73 8.85 -2.63
C ALA A 70 -14.00 10.27 -2.11
N VAL A 71 -12.96 11.04 -1.78
CA VAL A 71 -13.10 12.42 -1.31
C VAL A 71 -13.24 13.37 -2.50
N ALA A 72 -14.41 14.00 -2.63
CA ALA A 72 -14.68 14.95 -3.71
C ALA A 72 -13.75 16.18 -3.63
N PRO A 73 -13.36 16.78 -4.78
CA PRO A 73 -12.55 18.00 -4.81
C PRO A 73 -13.13 19.18 -4.01
N GLU A 74 -14.46 19.24 -3.90
CA GLU A 74 -15.23 20.26 -3.19
C GLU A 74 -15.32 20.00 -1.68
N ASN A 75 -14.69 18.92 -1.18
CA ASN A 75 -14.66 18.64 0.26
C ASN A 75 -14.10 19.89 1.00
N PRO A 76 -14.84 20.41 2.00
CA PRO A 76 -14.50 21.69 2.63
C PRO A 76 -13.14 21.68 3.34
N GLU A 77 -12.69 20.52 3.83
CA GLU A 77 -11.36 20.37 4.43
C GLU A 77 -10.27 20.42 3.37
N LEU A 78 -10.48 19.74 2.24
CA LEU A 78 -9.51 19.69 1.14
C LEU A 78 -9.36 21.07 0.47
N VAL A 79 -10.46 21.79 0.26
CA VAL A 79 -10.45 23.17 -0.25
C VAL A 79 -9.66 24.06 0.70
N ARG A 80 -10.00 24.03 2.00
CA ARG A 80 -9.34 24.88 3.00
C ARG A 80 -7.84 24.56 3.15
N ALA A 81 -7.48 23.28 3.13
CA ALA A 81 -6.08 22.86 3.23
C ALA A 81 -5.24 23.42 2.08
N ARG A 82 -5.77 23.41 0.85
CA ARG A 82 -5.10 24.00 -0.31
C ARG A 82 -4.93 25.51 -0.19
N GLU A 83 -5.93 26.23 0.31
CA GLU A 83 -5.84 27.68 0.57
C GLU A 83 -4.74 28.02 1.59
N LEU A 84 -4.52 27.14 2.56
CA LEU A 84 -3.48 27.31 3.57
C LEU A 84 -2.07 27.00 3.05
N GLY A 85 -1.95 26.37 1.87
CA GLY A 85 -0.67 25.89 1.33
C GLY A 85 -0.25 24.51 1.86
N ALA A 86 -1.19 23.71 2.36
CA ALA A 86 -0.92 22.37 2.85
C ALA A 86 -0.57 21.37 1.74
N HIS A 87 0.28 20.40 2.08
CA HIS A 87 0.57 19.27 1.20
C HIS A 87 -0.65 18.34 1.18
N CYS A 88 -1.40 18.31 0.10
CA CYS A 88 -2.58 17.47 -0.05
C CYS A 88 -2.28 16.33 -1.02
N ILE A 89 -2.28 15.08 -0.54
CA ILE A 89 -1.93 13.90 -1.34
C ILE A 89 -2.93 12.76 -1.16
N LEU A 90 -3.01 11.89 -2.16
CA LEU A 90 -3.79 10.67 -2.09
C LEU A 90 -3.17 9.67 -1.12
N ARG A 91 -4.02 8.79 -0.59
CA ARG A 91 -3.65 7.73 0.36
C ARG A 91 -2.48 6.87 -0.14
N GLY A 92 -2.47 6.44 -1.40
CA GLY A 92 -1.36 5.61 -1.89
C GLY A 92 -0.06 6.39 -2.13
N GLU A 93 -0.13 7.70 -2.38
CA GLU A 93 1.06 8.56 -2.37
C GLU A 93 1.63 8.68 -0.94
N ALA A 94 0.76 8.82 0.06
CA ALA A 94 1.17 8.81 1.46
C ALA A 94 1.79 7.46 1.88
N LEU A 95 1.27 6.34 1.36
CA LEU A 95 1.90 5.02 1.52
C LEU A 95 3.30 4.99 0.88
N GLY A 96 3.47 5.56 -0.32
CA GLY A 96 4.78 5.74 -0.97
C GLY A 96 5.78 6.46 -0.06
N LEU A 97 5.38 7.60 0.54
CA LEU A 97 6.24 8.32 1.48
C LEU A 97 6.63 7.46 2.70
N ILE A 98 5.71 6.66 3.23
CA ILE A 98 5.99 5.75 4.35
C ILE A 98 7.02 4.69 3.95
N THR A 99 6.93 4.13 2.74
CA THR A 99 7.86 3.09 2.29
C THR A 99 9.31 3.57 2.23
N GLU A 100 9.55 4.87 2.02
CA GLU A 100 10.90 5.47 2.05
C GLU A 100 11.58 5.41 3.43
N LEU A 101 10.81 5.20 4.51
CA LEU A 101 11.35 5.05 5.86
C LEU A 101 11.91 3.66 6.14
N PHE A 102 11.66 2.69 5.27
CA PHE A 102 12.04 1.29 5.47
C PHE A 102 13.17 0.85 4.53
N PRO A 103 14.23 0.20 5.06
CA PRO A 103 15.33 -0.29 4.23
C PRO A 103 14.91 -1.35 3.19
N CYS A 104 13.94 -2.20 3.54
CA CYS A 104 13.45 -3.27 2.69
C CYS A 104 11.93 -3.17 2.53
N VAL A 105 11.46 -2.99 1.30
CA VAL A 105 10.04 -2.83 0.99
C VAL A 105 9.62 -3.90 -0.01
N ILE A 106 8.56 -4.64 0.32
CA ILE A 106 7.87 -5.59 -0.57
C ILE A 106 6.50 -5.01 -0.89
N ALA A 107 6.30 -4.57 -2.13
CA ALA A 107 5.04 -3.98 -2.58
C ALA A 107 4.31 -4.95 -3.50
N VAL A 108 3.05 -5.27 -3.20
CA VAL A 108 2.23 -6.25 -3.93
C VAL A 108 1.08 -5.56 -4.65
N SER A 109 1.13 -5.56 -5.98
CA SER A 109 0.11 -5.02 -6.88
C SER A 109 -0.45 -6.12 -7.79
N GLY A 110 -1.53 -5.81 -8.52
CA GLY A 110 -2.19 -6.68 -9.49
C GLY A 110 -3.70 -6.68 -9.31
N SER A 111 -4.48 -6.96 -10.36
CA SER A 111 -5.95 -6.85 -10.33
C SER A 111 -6.59 -7.68 -9.20
N HIS A 112 -6.07 -8.88 -8.94
CA HIS A 112 -6.57 -9.78 -7.90
C HIS A 112 -5.48 -10.40 -7.02
N GLY A 113 -5.88 -10.89 -5.84
CA GLY A 113 -5.02 -11.66 -4.95
C GLY A 113 -4.01 -10.86 -4.13
N LYS A 114 -3.97 -9.52 -4.28
CA LYS A 114 -3.05 -8.62 -3.56
C LYS A 114 -3.13 -8.81 -2.04
N THR A 115 -4.33 -8.70 -1.48
CA THR A 115 -4.57 -8.81 -0.03
C THR A 115 -4.11 -10.16 0.52
N SER A 116 -4.44 -11.25 -0.16
CA SER A 116 -4.07 -12.61 0.24
C SER A 116 -2.55 -12.80 0.20
N VAL A 117 -1.90 -12.42 -0.90
CA VAL A 117 -0.44 -12.54 -1.06
C VAL A 117 0.29 -11.66 -0.04
N THR A 118 -0.15 -10.42 0.16
CA THR A 118 0.42 -9.51 1.17
C THR A 118 0.31 -10.12 2.57
N ALA A 119 -0.88 -10.62 2.94
CA ALA A 119 -1.11 -11.26 4.23
C ALA A 119 -0.25 -12.52 4.43
N MET A 120 -0.06 -13.33 3.40
CA MET A 120 0.80 -14.52 3.44
C MET A 120 2.27 -14.14 3.66
N ILE A 121 2.78 -13.13 2.95
CA ILE A 121 4.16 -12.66 3.13
C ILE A 121 4.37 -12.15 4.56
N VAL A 122 3.45 -11.32 5.07
CA VAL A 122 3.50 -10.82 6.45
C VAL A 122 3.47 -11.98 7.45
N HIS A 123 2.58 -12.95 7.26
CA HIS A 123 2.46 -14.10 8.14
C HIS A 123 3.75 -14.92 8.19
N LEU A 124 4.33 -15.23 7.02
CA LEU A 124 5.58 -15.99 6.93
C LEU A 124 6.73 -15.26 7.63
N LEU A 125 6.89 -13.96 7.38
CA LEU A 125 7.92 -13.13 8.04
C LEU A 125 7.77 -13.14 9.57
N GLN A 126 6.54 -13.00 10.07
CA GLN A 126 6.27 -13.07 11.51
C GLN A 126 6.60 -14.46 12.09
N LYS A 127 6.22 -15.54 11.39
CA LYS A 127 6.49 -16.93 11.82
C LYS A 127 7.97 -17.29 11.79
N THR A 128 8.77 -16.65 10.94
CA THR A 128 10.22 -16.84 10.90
C THR A 128 10.99 -15.88 11.80
N GLY A 129 10.30 -15.13 12.67
CA GLY A 129 10.92 -14.30 13.71
C GLY A 129 11.25 -12.88 13.28
N HIS A 130 10.82 -12.43 12.11
CA HIS A 130 10.91 -11.02 11.72
C HIS A 130 9.74 -10.22 12.32
N ALA A 131 9.95 -8.91 12.50
CA ALA A 131 8.94 -7.97 12.97
C ALA A 131 8.56 -6.96 11.86
N PRO A 132 7.97 -7.41 10.74
CA PRO A 132 7.71 -6.53 9.61
C PRO A 132 6.68 -5.46 9.94
N GLY A 133 6.86 -4.27 9.39
CA GLY A 133 5.76 -3.35 9.18
C GLY A 133 4.91 -3.82 8.01
N PHE A 134 3.62 -3.48 8.02
CA PHE A 134 2.72 -3.88 6.95
C PHE A 134 1.51 -2.98 6.79
N LEU A 135 0.94 -3.00 5.59
CA LEU A 135 -0.40 -2.48 5.29
C LEU A 135 -1.12 -3.45 4.35
N ILE A 136 -2.22 -4.03 4.81
CA ILE A 136 -3.04 -5.00 4.08
C ILE A 136 -4.39 -4.33 3.77
N GLY A 137 -4.87 -4.38 2.54
CA GLY A 137 -6.08 -3.68 2.06
C GLY A 137 -7.42 -4.17 2.64
N GLY A 138 -7.37 -5.20 3.48
CA GLY A 138 -8.50 -5.71 4.27
C GLY A 138 -8.03 -6.16 5.65
N LYS A 139 -8.98 -6.50 6.54
CA LYS A 139 -8.65 -7.03 7.87
C LYS A 139 -8.33 -8.52 7.77
N PRO A 140 -7.09 -8.97 7.99
CA PRO A 140 -6.78 -10.40 8.06
C PRO A 140 -7.54 -11.01 9.23
N ARG A 141 -8.12 -12.21 9.06
CA ARG A 141 -8.92 -12.88 10.12
C ARG A 141 -8.15 -13.07 11.42
N ASN A 142 -6.82 -13.22 11.33
CA ASN A 142 -5.95 -13.59 12.46
C ASN A 142 -5.05 -12.45 12.97
N SER A 143 -5.16 -11.22 12.45
CA SER A 143 -4.44 -10.07 13.00
C SER A 143 -5.44 -9.03 13.52
N GLY A 144 -5.19 -8.53 14.74
CA GLY A 144 -6.04 -7.50 15.35
C GLY A 144 -6.07 -6.17 14.57
N THR A 145 -5.19 -6.01 13.58
CA THR A 145 -5.03 -4.81 12.74
C THR A 145 -4.67 -5.19 11.30
N SER A 146 -5.06 -4.35 10.34
CA SER A 146 -4.65 -4.41 8.93
C SER A 146 -3.42 -3.55 8.62
N GLY A 147 -2.85 -2.87 9.61
CA GLY A 147 -1.57 -2.17 9.46
C GLY A 147 -0.81 -1.95 10.76
N SER A 148 0.51 -1.92 10.65
CA SER A 148 1.47 -1.59 11.71
C SER A 148 2.80 -1.14 11.10
N ALA A 149 3.52 -0.24 11.76
CA ALA A 149 4.88 0.14 11.38
C ALA A 149 5.89 -0.98 11.61
N GLY A 150 5.57 -1.96 12.47
CA GLY A 150 6.51 -2.99 12.87
C GLY A 150 7.69 -2.44 13.66
N ALA A 151 8.63 -3.33 14.00
CA ALA A 151 9.86 -2.96 14.73
C ALA A 151 11.14 -3.34 13.96
N GLY A 152 11.00 -4.04 12.83
CA GLY A 152 12.09 -4.44 11.96
C GLY A 152 12.26 -3.55 10.75
N GLU A 153 13.11 -4.00 9.82
CA GLU A 153 13.51 -3.22 8.64
C GLU A 153 12.67 -3.52 7.40
N ILE A 154 11.80 -4.53 7.46
CA ILE A 154 10.98 -4.99 6.34
C ILE A 154 9.60 -4.36 6.44
N PHE A 155 9.12 -3.78 5.35
CA PHE A 155 7.76 -3.30 5.19
C PHE A 155 7.06 -4.00 4.03
N VAL A 156 5.87 -4.53 4.27
CA VAL A 156 5.09 -5.26 3.26
C VAL A 156 3.75 -4.56 3.04
N CYS A 157 3.49 -4.09 1.83
CA CYS A 157 2.25 -3.37 1.56
C CYS A 157 1.52 -3.88 0.32
N GLU A 158 0.20 -3.90 0.43
CA GLU A 158 -0.70 -3.93 -0.70
C GLU A 158 -0.65 -2.57 -1.42
N ALA A 159 -0.38 -2.62 -2.73
CA ALA A 159 -0.26 -1.49 -3.61
C ALA A 159 -1.40 -1.54 -4.64
N ASP A 160 -2.38 -0.66 -4.46
CA ASP A 160 -3.61 -0.63 -5.25
C ASP A 160 -3.39 0.16 -6.55
N GLU A 161 -3.64 -0.50 -7.67
CA GLU A 161 -3.51 0.06 -9.01
C GLU A 161 -4.66 0.99 -9.38
N SER A 162 -5.83 0.90 -8.73
CA SER A 162 -7.08 1.49 -9.20
C SER A 162 -7.06 3.02 -9.30
N ASP A 163 -6.28 3.72 -8.48
CA ASP A 163 -6.10 5.17 -8.52
C ASP A 163 -4.73 5.61 -9.07
N GLY A 164 -3.92 4.66 -9.57
CA GLY A 164 -2.60 4.89 -10.15
C GLY A 164 -1.49 5.23 -9.15
N THR A 165 -1.81 5.36 -7.87
CA THR A 165 -0.86 5.83 -6.85
C THR A 165 0.14 4.77 -6.42
N HIS A 166 -0.08 3.49 -6.75
CA HIS A 166 0.94 2.45 -6.56
C HIS A 166 2.30 2.79 -7.21
N THR A 167 2.32 3.64 -8.25
CA THR A 167 3.53 4.11 -8.93
C THR A 167 4.40 5.05 -8.08
N ALA A 168 3.89 5.52 -6.93
CA ALA A 168 4.63 6.32 -5.96
C ALA A 168 5.46 5.45 -4.98
N ILE A 169 5.31 4.12 -5.02
CA ILE A 169 5.95 3.21 -4.07
C ILE A 169 7.31 2.75 -4.60
N HIS A 170 8.38 3.23 -3.99
CA HIS A 170 9.73 2.70 -4.22
C HIS A 170 9.93 1.42 -3.41
N SER A 171 10.22 0.31 -4.09
CA SER A 171 10.31 -1.00 -3.44
C SER A 171 11.64 -1.70 -3.66
N THR A 172 12.04 -2.53 -2.70
CA THR A 172 13.14 -3.47 -2.90
C THR A 172 12.69 -4.62 -3.79
N LEU A 173 11.45 -5.08 -3.58
CA LEU A 173 10.77 -6.07 -4.40
C LEU A 173 9.37 -5.58 -4.74
N ALA A 174 9.13 -5.33 -6.03
CA ALA A 174 7.79 -5.19 -6.57
C ALA A 174 7.25 -6.58 -6.94
N VAL A 175 6.02 -6.87 -6.55
CA VAL A 175 5.30 -8.09 -6.92
C VAL A 175 4.07 -7.67 -7.72
N VAL A 176 3.93 -8.20 -8.92
CA VAL A 176 2.70 -8.10 -9.71
C VAL A 176 2.09 -9.49 -9.76
N THR A 177 0.88 -9.68 -9.21
CA THR A 177 0.23 -10.99 -9.17
C THR A 177 -0.40 -11.36 -10.52
N ASN A 178 -1.05 -10.39 -11.16
CA ASN A 178 -1.71 -10.48 -12.45
C ASN A 178 -1.95 -9.06 -13.00
N MET A 179 -2.31 -8.96 -14.27
CA MET A 179 -2.69 -7.71 -14.94
C MET A 179 -3.90 -7.99 -15.83
N GLU A 180 -5.09 -7.78 -15.27
CA GLU A 180 -6.39 -7.99 -15.92
C GLU A 180 -7.15 -6.65 -16.04
N ASP A 181 -8.11 -6.59 -16.97
CA ASP A 181 -8.85 -5.37 -17.40
C ASP A 181 -9.84 -4.83 -16.34
N ASP A 182 -9.80 -5.33 -15.12
CA ASP A 182 -10.81 -5.07 -14.07
C ASP A 182 -10.93 -3.60 -13.63
N HIS A 183 -10.05 -2.70 -14.07
CA HIS A 183 -10.06 -1.28 -13.70
C HIS A 183 -9.95 -0.32 -14.88
N VAL A 184 -10.22 -0.75 -16.13
CA VAL A 184 -10.11 0.13 -17.31
C VAL A 184 -11.10 1.31 -17.28
N TRP A 185 -12.15 1.32 -16.48
CA TRP A 185 -12.94 2.55 -16.31
C TRP A 185 -12.15 3.70 -15.64
N ASN A 186 -11.14 3.38 -14.81
CA ASN A 186 -10.23 4.38 -14.23
C ASN A 186 -9.06 4.71 -15.16
N PHE A 187 -8.75 3.84 -16.12
CA PHE A 187 -7.67 4.00 -17.08
C PHE A 187 -8.23 4.14 -18.49
N ALA A 188 -8.09 5.31 -19.10
CA ALA A 188 -8.67 5.64 -20.41
C ALA A 188 -8.49 4.57 -21.53
N SER A 189 -7.50 3.68 -21.43
CA SER A 189 -7.36 2.50 -22.27
C SER A 189 -6.54 1.36 -21.60
N PRO A 190 -6.58 0.12 -22.11
CA PRO A 190 -5.70 -0.97 -21.66
C PRO A 190 -4.21 -0.62 -21.72
N GLU A 191 -3.79 0.19 -22.70
CA GLU A 191 -2.39 0.66 -22.81
C GLU A 191 -2.03 1.60 -21.66
N CYS A 192 -3.00 2.35 -21.14
CA CYS A 192 -2.79 3.18 -19.96
C CYS A 192 -2.63 2.33 -18.69
N LEU A 193 -3.39 1.23 -18.57
CA LEU A 193 -3.23 0.25 -17.50
C LEU A 193 -1.85 -0.44 -17.58
N GLU A 194 -1.45 -0.90 -18.78
CA GLU A 194 -0.13 -1.51 -19.00
C GLU A 194 0.99 -0.53 -18.62
N ARG A 195 0.90 0.73 -19.07
CA ARG A 195 1.89 1.76 -18.73
C ARG A 195 1.94 2.02 -17.22
N ASN A 196 0.79 2.02 -16.55
CA ASN A 196 0.70 2.18 -15.10
C ASN A 196 1.41 1.04 -14.36
N PHE A 197 1.18 -0.21 -14.75
CA PHE A 197 1.88 -1.37 -14.19
C PHE A 197 3.38 -1.38 -14.53
N ARG A 198 3.76 -1.01 -15.76
CA ARG A 198 5.17 -0.88 -16.15
C ARG A 198 5.88 0.18 -15.30
N GLN A 199 5.21 1.29 -14.99
CA GLN A 199 5.75 2.32 -14.11
C GLN A 199 5.94 1.78 -12.68
N PHE A 200 4.95 1.10 -12.12
CA PHE A 200 5.05 0.46 -10.81
C PHE A 200 6.22 -0.54 -10.76
N ALA A 201 6.31 -1.42 -11.76
CA ALA A 201 7.40 -2.39 -11.89
C ALA A 201 8.78 -1.73 -11.82
N ARG A 202 8.97 -0.61 -12.53
CA ARG A 202 10.24 0.15 -12.54
C ARG A 202 10.58 0.84 -11.22
N GLN A 203 9.63 1.00 -10.30
CA GLN A 203 9.93 1.51 -8.96
C GLN A 203 10.55 0.44 -8.05
N GLY A 204 10.43 -0.83 -8.42
CA GLY A 204 11.09 -1.94 -7.75
C GLY A 204 12.55 -2.07 -8.18
N ARG A 205 13.45 -2.36 -7.24
CA ARG A 205 14.81 -2.82 -7.59
C ARG A 205 14.76 -4.20 -8.25
N LYS A 206 13.86 -5.05 -7.74
CA LYS A 206 13.54 -6.38 -8.26
C LYS A 206 12.06 -6.45 -8.59
N LEU A 207 11.71 -7.28 -9.55
CA LEU A 207 10.34 -7.52 -9.96
C LEU A 207 10.05 -9.03 -9.94
N LEU A 208 8.98 -9.43 -9.26
CA LEU A 208 8.36 -10.74 -9.39
C LEU A 208 7.01 -10.55 -10.10
N ALA A 209 6.87 -11.06 -11.32
CA ALA A 209 5.68 -10.81 -12.13
C ALA A 209 5.36 -11.98 -13.08
N PRO A 210 4.15 -12.05 -13.67
CA PRO A 210 3.85 -13.02 -14.72
C PRO A 210 4.69 -12.75 -15.97
N ASN A 211 4.81 -13.75 -16.84
CA ASN A 211 5.52 -13.61 -18.11
C ASN A 211 4.70 -12.76 -19.12
N LEU A 212 4.79 -11.44 -18.99
CA LEU A 212 4.08 -10.48 -19.83
C LEU A 212 5.07 -9.54 -20.54
N PRO A 213 4.83 -9.18 -21.81
CA PRO A 213 5.68 -8.23 -22.55
C PRO A 213 5.86 -6.89 -21.81
N ALA A 214 4.83 -6.48 -21.05
CA ALA A 214 4.82 -5.28 -20.22
C ALA A 214 6.04 -5.14 -19.30
N PHE A 215 6.58 -6.26 -18.82
CA PHE A 215 7.64 -6.33 -17.80
C PHE A 215 8.98 -6.82 -18.34
N SER A 216 9.05 -7.21 -19.62
CA SER A 216 10.21 -7.86 -20.22
C SER A 216 11.50 -7.03 -20.21
N ASP A 217 11.38 -5.70 -20.07
CA ASP A 217 12.49 -4.76 -20.02
C ASP A 217 12.98 -4.45 -18.59
N HIS A 218 12.36 -5.03 -17.56
CA HIS A 218 12.81 -4.85 -16.19
C HIS A 218 14.15 -5.57 -15.94
N PRO A 219 15.18 -4.88 -15.43
CA PRO A 219 16.56 -5.42 -15.39
C PRO A 219 16.76 -6.62 -14.45
N ASP A 220 15.92 -6.74 -13.41
CA ASP A 220 15.93 -7.85 -12.45
C ASP A 220 14.52 -8.45 -12.32
N LEU A 221 14.02 -9.01 -13.43
CA LEU A 221 12.73 -9.71 -13.50
C LEU A 221 12.90 -11.19 -13.13
N SER A 222 12.11 -11.63 -12.16
CA SER A 222 11.81 -13.04 -11.88
C SER A 222 10.37 -13.35 -12.30
N ILE A 223 10.20 -14.42 -13.07
CA ILE A 223 8.88 -14.82 -13.57
C ILE A 223 8.17 -15.69 -12.53
N ILE A 224 6.91 -15.35 -12.22
CA ILE A 224 6.02 -16.23 -11.46
C ILE A 224 5.70 -17.45 -12.33
N GLN A 225 6.20 -18.60 -11.90
CA GLN A 225 5.94 -19.87 -12.56
C GLN A 225 4.49 -20.28 -12.34
N SER A 226 3.88 -20.89 -13.37
CA SER A 226 2.57 -21.50 -13.26
C SER A 226 2.60 -22.69 -12.26
N PRO A 227 1.45 -23.06 -11.68
CA PRO A 227 1.37 -24.24 -10.81
C PRO A 227 1.92 -25.51 -11.47
N ASP A 228 1.66 -25.70 -12.77
CA ASP A 228 2.18 -26.86 -13.52
C ASP A 228 3.71 -26.83 -13.67
N GLU A 229 4.30 -25.65 -13.85
CA GLU A 229 5.76 -25.49 -13.86
C GLU A 229 6.37 -25.75 -12.48
N LEU A 230 5.70 -25.30 -11.41
CA LEU A 230 6.13 -25.52 -10.02
C LEU A 230 6.04 -27.00 -9.60
N GLU A 231 5.05 -27.75 -10.08
CA GLU A 231 4.93 -29.20 -9.82
C GLU A 231 6.08 -30.00 -10.43
N ASN A 232 6.60 -29.52 -11.55
CA ASN A 232 7.73 -30.11 -12.24
C ASN A 232 9.08 -29.66 -11.67
N ASP A 233 9.11 -28.58 -10.88
CA ASP A 233 10.31 -28.15 -10.16
C ASP A 233 10.49 -28.95 -8.86
N PRO A 234 11.56 -29.74 -8.70
CA PRO A 234 11.77 -30.57 -7.52
C PRO A 234 11.89 -29.76 -6.21
N ARG A 235 12.19 -28.46 -6.27
CA ARG A 235 12.23 -27.57 -5.10
C ARG A 235 10.84 -27.24 -4.57
N TYR A 236 9.85 -27.18 -5.47
CA TYR A 236 8.49 -26.68 -5.16
C TYR A 236 7.42 -27.76 -5.28
N LYS A 237 7.74 -28.94 -5.80
CA LYS A 237 6.82 -30.05 -6.03
C LYS A 237 5.89 -30.37 -4.84
N LEU A 238 6.43 -30.38 -3.62
CA LEU A 238 5.64 -30.62 -2.41
C LEU A 238 4.64 -29.46 -2.18
N PHE A 239 5.09 -28.22 -2.30
CA PHE A 239 4.28 -27.03 -2.11
C PHE A 239 3.21 -26.88 -3.20
N ALA A 240 3.57 -27.13 -4.46
CA ALA A 240 2.64 -27.06 -5.60
C ALA A 240 1.53 -28.12 -5.50
N HIS A 241 1.86 -29.32 -5.01
CA HIS A 241 0.87 -30.35 -4.70
C HIS A 241 -0.14 -29.87 -3.64
N TYR A 242 0.33 -29.16 -2.60
CA TYR A 242 -0.52 -28.58 -1.56
C TYR A 242 -1.24 -27.30 -1.98
N ALA A 243 -0.73 -26.56 -2.97
CA ALA A 243 -1.39 -25.35 -3.48
C ALA A 243 -2.72 -25.63 -4.19
N ARG A 244 -3.02 -26.90 -4.47
CA ARG A 244 -4.34 -27.39 -4.92
C ARG A 244 -5.32 -27.62 -3.76
N ILE A 245 -4.88 -27.50 -2.50
CA ILE A 245 -5.75 -27.55 -1.32
C ILE A 245 -6.35 -26.17 -1.10
N ASP A 246 -7.68 -26.14 -1.00
CA ASP A 246 -8.45 -24.93 -0.73
C ASP A 246 -7.97 -24.28 0.59
N MET A 247 -7.81 -22.95 0.57
CA MET A 247 -7.29 -22.17 1.69
C MET A 247 -8.18 -22.25 2.93
N GLU A 248 -9.48 -22.52 2.79
CA GLU A 248 -10.35 -22.79 3.95
C GLU A 248 -9.88 -24.03 4.72
N ILE A 249 -9.48 -25.10 4.01
CA ILE A 249 -9.02 -26.36 4.62
C ILE A 249 -7.66 -26.19 5.31
N ALA A 250 -6.77 -25.40 4.74
CA ALA A 250 -5.44 -25.17 5.31
C ALA A 250 -5.50 -24.31 6.59
N ILE A 251 -6.46 -23.39 6.69
CA ILE A 251 -6.66 -22.54 7.87
C ILE A 251 -7.37 -23.29 8.99
N GLU A 252 -8.30 -24.20 8.69
CA GLU A 252 -8.98 -25.03 9.70
C GLU A 252 -8.09 -26.13 10.32
N ALA A 253 -6.98 -26.47 9.66
CA ALA A 253 -6.07 -27.54 10.08
C ALA A 253 -4.96 -27.10 11.08
N VAL A 254 -4.87 -25.81 11.42
CA VAL A 254 -3.88 -25.25 12.36
C VAL A 254 -4.57 -24.74 13.62
#